data_AF-A0AAE4C2E7-F1
#
_entry.id   AF-A0AAE4C2E7-F1
#
_cell.length_a   1.000
_cell.length_b   1.000
_cell.length_c   1.000
_cell.angle_alpha   90.00
_cell.angle_beta   90.00
_cell.angle_gamma   90.00
#
_symmetry.space_group_name_H-M   'P 1'
#
loop_
_entity.id
_entity.type
_entity.pdbx_description
1 polymer ?
#
loop_
_entity_poly.entity_id
_entity_poly.type
_entity_poly.pdbx_seq_one_letter_code
_entity_poly.pdbx_strand_id
1 'polypeptide(L)'
;MPPSTEVLQQLSDFASGKTPVPEFEQQLYNDPDIETLLSAESAPRFFQTGTTLFHYLIGLDLSDPGHVLNAQDVLVSLLQKHGVETALAGTATAEYALLLDAQPRWLDADVEFLASLLDAAPPLPSKQRKAWLRQRILELFKYAKQPPRWLQSPAWPIGDAGPLVFLGQFPVADYFHDEAAVYVFHDPAKDAFTTFVQLC
;
A
#
# COMPACT_ATOMS: atom_id res chain seq x y z
N MET A 1 -17.19 32.12 5.37
CA MET A 1 -17.33 31.94 6.83
C MET A 1 -16.08 31.22 7.31
N PRO A 2 -15.55 31.50 8.52
CA PRO A 2 -14.50 30.67 9.08
C PRO A 2 -15.01 29.22 9.18
N PRO A 3 -14.16 28.20 8.93
CA PRO A 3 -14.56 26.82 9.14
C PRO A 3 -15.03 26.60 10.58
N SER A 4 -16.04 25.76 10.76
CA SER A 4 -16.51 25.34 12.08
C SER A 4 -15.36 24.64 12.82
N THR A 5 -15.09 25.06 14.06
CA THR A 5 -14.03 24.49 14.91
C THR A 5 -14.23 22.98 15.11
N GLU A 6 -15.47 22.51 15.05
CA GLU A 6 -15.86 21.11 15.17
C GLU A 6 -15.37 20.26 13.99
N VAL A 7 -15.49 20.76 12.75
CA VAL A 7 -14.99 20.07 11.55
C VAL A 7 -13.48 19.96 11.56
N LEU A 8 -12.78 21.04 11.93
CA LEU A 8 -11.32 21.01 12.07
C LEU A 8 -10.88 19.99 13.14
N GLN A 9 -11.65 19.85 14.22
CA GLN A 9 -11.37 18.86 15.26
C GLN A 9 -11.57 17.42 14.75
N GLN A 10 -12.66 17.13 14.03
CA GLN A 10 -12.92 15.82 13.43
C GLN A 10 -11.80 15.40 12.46
N LEU A 11 -11.40 16.30 11.56
CA LEU A 11 -10.29 16.05 10.64
C LEU A 11 -8.97 15.83 11.39
N SER A 12 -8.74 16.58 12.47
CA SER A 12 -7.56 16.40 13.32
C SER A 12 -7.57 15.06 14.07
N ASP A 13 -8.73 14.59 14.52
CA ASP A 13 -8.85 13.32 15.22
C ASP A 13 -8.61 12.13 14.28
N PHE A 14 -9.05 12.20 13.02
CA PHE A 14 -8.66 11.21 12.02
C PHE A 14 -7.17 11.27 11.65
N ALA A 15 -6.64 12.48 11.40
CA ALA A 15 -5.24 12.67 11.05
C ALA A 15 -4.28 12.16 12.14
N SER A 16 -4.68 12.28 13.41
CA SER A 16 -3.94 11.77 14.57
C SER A 16 -4.27 10.31 14.94
N GLY A 17 -5.19 9.66 14.22
CA GLY A 17 -5.52 8.24 14.37
C GLY A 17 -6.42 7.92 15.56
N LYS A 18 -7.11 8.92 16.12
CA LYS A 18 -8.14 8.73 17.14
C LYS A 18 -9.46 8.26 16.53
N THR A 19 -9.77 8.73 15.32
CA THR A 19 -10.95 8.28 14.56
C THR A 19 -10.57 7.06 13.71
N PRO A 20 -11.27 5.92 13.85
CA PRO A 20 -11.09 4.77 12.98
C PRO A 20 -11.40 5.09 11.51
N VAL A 21 -10.71 4.42 10.60
CA VAL A 21 -10.87 4.65 9.14
C VAL A 21 -12.32 4.49 8.66
N PRO A 22 -13.09 3.44 9.05
CA PRO A 22 -14.47 3.30 8.59
C PRO A 22 -15.40 4.41 9.12
N GLU A 23 -15.10 4.95 10.31
CA GLU A 23 -15.87 6.05 10.88
C GLU A 23 -15.57 7.36 10.15
N PHE A 24 -14.30 7.62 9.83
CA PHE A 24 -13.92 8.77 9.03
C PHE A 24 -14.49 8.70 7.61
N GLU A 25 -14.49 7.53 6.98
CA GLU A 25 -15.09 7.35 5.66
C GLU A 25 -16.58 7.73 5.67
N GLN A 26 -17.33 7.29 6.69
CA GLN A 26 -18.72 7.70 6.86
C GLN A 26 -18.88 9.21 7.05
N GLN A 27 -18.01 9.86 7.81
CA GLN A 27 -18.02 11.31 8.00
C GLN A 27 -17.77 12.03 6.66
N LEU A 28 -16.78 11.57 5.89
CA LEU A 28 -16.43 12.13 4.59
C LEU A 28 -17.60 12.10 3.60
N TYR A 29 -18.41 11.04 3.60
CA TYR A 29 -19.55 10.90 2.69
C TYR A 29 -20.84 11.58 3.17
N ASN A 30 -21.02 11.79 4.48
CA ASN A 30 -22.32 12.19 5.04
C ASN A 30 -22.32 13.56 5.73
N ASP A 31 -21.15 14.17 5.98
CA ASP A 31 -21.05 15.47 6.64
C ASP A 31 -20.89 16.61 5.61
N PRO A 32 -21.91 17.45 5.41
CA PRO A 32 -21.87 18.53 4.43
C PRO A 32 -20.89 19.66 4.79
N ASP A 33 -20.54 19.81 6.07
CA ASP A 33 -19.59 20.84 6.50
C ASP A 33 -18.15 20.38 6.20
N ILE A 34 -17.87 19.07 6.34
CA ILE A 34 -16.62 18.45 5.86
C ILE A 34 -16.49 18.63 4.34
N GLU A 35 -17.52 18.28 3.57
CA GLU A 35 -17.50 18.45 2.10
C GLU A 35 -17.25 19.91 1.72
N THR A 36 -17.93 20.85 2.37
CA THR A 36 -17.78 22.29 2.10
C THR A 36 -16.36 22.77 2.36
N LEU A 37 -15.76 22.37 3.49
CA LEU A 37 -14.40 22.76 3.84
C LEU A 37 -13.38 22.16 2.85
N LEU A 38 -13.48 20.86 2.56
CA LEU A 38 -12.55 20.17 1.67
C LEU A 38 -12.72 20.60 0.21
N SER A 39 -13.91 21.01 -0.19
CA SER A 39 -14.17 21.53 -1.53
C SER A 39 -13.63 22.95 -1.75
N ALA A 40 -13.40 23.71 -0.69
CA ALA A 40 -12.77 25.03 -0.79
C ALA A 40 -11.26 24.95 -1.06
N GLU A 41 -10.65 23.79 -0.86
CA GLU A 41 -9.21 23.57 -1.03
C GLU A 41 -8.91 22.86 -2.34
N SER A 42 -7.78 23.20 -2.97
CA SER A 42 -7.33 22.53 -4.19
C SER A 42 -6.78 21.15 -3.88
N ALA A 43 -7.03 20.21 -4.78
CA ALA A 43 -6.42 18.89 -4.72
C ALA A 43 -4.87 18.96 -4.77
N PRO A 44 -4.17 17.94 -4.26
CA PRO A 44 -2.72 17.84 -4.41
C PRO A 44 -2.29 17.87 -5.88
N ARG A 45 -1.13 18.49 -6.18
CA ARG A 45 -0.67 18.74 -7.57
C ARG A 45 -0.49 17.48 -8.43
N PHE A 46 -0.28 16.33 -7.80
CA PHE A 46 -0.10 15.05 -8.48
C PHE A 46 -1.43 14.36 -8.81
N PHE A 47 -2.55 14.86 -8.27
CA PHE A 47 -3.87 14.32 -8.56
C PHE A 47 -4.39 14.87 -9.89
N GLN A 48 -4.58 13.97 -10.86
CA GLN A 48 -4.96 14.33 -12.22
C GLN A 48 -6.49 14.42 -12.42
N THR A 49 -7.28 13.88 -11.48
CA THR A 49 -8.71 13.61 -11.68
C THR A 49 -9.58 14.30 -10.62
N GLY A 50 -9.74 15.62 -10.70
CA GLY A 50 -10.60 16.38 -9.79
C GLY A 50 -10.02 17.74 -9.47
N THR A 51 -10.86 18.67 -9.01
CA THR A 51 -10.43 20.06 -8.75
C THR A 51 -10.17 20.35 -7.28
N THR A 52 -10.79 19.60 -6.37
CA THR A 52 -10.79 19.92 -4.94
C THR A 52 -10.22 18.79 -4.08
N LEU A 53 -9.79 19.14 -2.88
CA LEU A 53 -9.29 18.19 -1.89
C LEU A 53 -10.36 17.16 -1.51
N PHE A 54 -11.65 17.54 -1.53
CA PHE A 54 -12.76 16.60 -1.36
C PHE A 54 -12.75 15.49 -2.42
N HIS A 55 -12.69 15.86 -3.71
CA HIS A 55 -12.65 14.88 -4.82
C HIS A 55 -11.43 13.96 -4.73
N TYR A 56 -10.30 14.48 -4.24
CA TYR A 56 -9.13 13.66 -3.98
C TYR A 56 -9.42 12.61 -2.91
N LEU A 57 -9.95 13.03 -1.76
CA LEU A 57 -10.17 12.15 -0.61
C LEU A 57 -11.21 11.06 -0.87
N ILE A 58 -12.33 11.36 -1.56
CA ILE A 58 -13.33 10.35 -1.93
C ILE A 58 -12.86 9.42 -3.05
N GLY A 59 -11.79 9.79 -3.76
CA GLY A 59 -11.16 8.97 -4.80
C GLY A 59 -10.14 7.96 -4.24
N LEU A 60 -9.82 8.04 -2.95
CA LEU A 60 -8.92 7.12 -2.28
C LEU A 60 -9.67 5.86 -1.85
N ASP A 61 -9.04 4.71 -2.06
CA ASP A 61 -9.48 3.45 -1.44
C ASP A 61 -8.96 3.41 -0.01
N LEU A 62 -9.80 3.74 0.97
CA LEU A 62 -9.42 3.78 2.39
C LEU A 62 -9.21 2.39 3.02
N SER A 63 -9.45 1.30 2.28
CA SER A 63 -8.98 -0.03 2.70
C SER A 63 -7.48 -0.24 2.45
N ASP A 64 -6.88 0.57 1.56
CA ASP A 64 -5.43 0.61 1.33
C ASP A 64 -4.75 1.55 2.35
N PRO A 65 -3.85 1.06 3.20
CA PRO A 65 -3.22 1.90 4.22
C PRO A 65 -2.29 2.99 3.65
N GLY A 66 -1.82 2.87 2.40
CA GLY A 66 -1.08 3.91 1.69
C GLY A 66 -1.99 5.06 1.28
N HIS A 67 -3.21 4.77 0.85
CA HIS A 67 -4.26 5.76 0.65
C HIS A 67 -4.71 6.41 1.95
N VAL A 68 -4.80 5.66 3.06
CA VAL A 68 -5.03 6.25 4.39
C VAL A 68 -3.91 7.22 4.78
N LEU A 69 -2.64 6.88 4.51
CA LEU A 69 -1.51 7.80 4.73
C LEU A 69 -1.68 9.09 3.93
N ASN A 70 -1.96 8.94 2.64
CA ASN A 70 -2.14 10.05 1.74
C ASN A 70 -3.28 10.96 2.22
N ALA A 71 -4.40 10.38 2.67
CA ALA A 71 -5.51 11.11 3.26
C ALA A 71 -5.09 11.87 4.53
N GLN A 72 -4.39 11.22 5.46
CA GLN A 72 -3.94 11.85 6.69
C GLN A 72 -2.93 12.98 6.43
N ASP A 73 -1.99 12.80 5.50
CA ASP A 73 -0.94 13.80 5.17
C ASP A 73 -1.53 15.08 4.56
N VAL A 74 -2.47 14.95 3.63
CA VAL A 74 -3.15 16.12 3.04
C VAL A 74 -4.03 16.84 4.06
N LEU A 75 -4.63 16.12 5.02
CA LEU A 75 -5.40 16.70 6.09
C LEU A 75 -4.52 17.42 7.12
N VAL A 76 -3.35 16.88 7.48
CA VAL A 76 -2.38 17.60 8.31
C VAL A 76 -1.93 18.90 7.63
N SER A 77 -1.64 18.84 6.33
CA SER A 77 -1.28 20.02 5.55
C SER A 77 -2.40 21.07 5.55
N LEU A 78 -3.67 20.63 5.45
CA LEU A 78 -4.84 21.52 5.56
C LEU A 78 -4.96 22.14 6.96
N LEU A 79 -4.89 21.33 8.00
CA LEU A 79 -5.03 21.76 9.40
C LEU A 79 -3.96 22.79 9.78
N GLN A 80 -2.73 22.61 9.31
CA GLN A 80 -1.65 23.59 9.48
C GLN A 80 -1.97 24.95 8.83
N LYS A 81 -2.60 24.97 7.64
CA LYS A 81 -3.05 26.24 7.02
C LYS A 81 -4.09 26.96 7.87
N HIS A 82 -4.89 26.21 8.62
CA HIS A 82 -5.88 26.74 9.55
C HIS A 82 -5.35 26.99 10.97
N GLY A 83 -4.03 26.82 11.20
CA GLY A 83 -3.39 27.07 12.50
C GLY A 83 -3.63 25.99 13.55
N VAL A 84 -4.05 24.78 13.14
CA VAL A 84 -4.21 23.62 14.03
C VAL A 84 -2.94 22.77 13.97
N GLU A 85 -2.27 22.59 15.11
CA GLU A 85 -1.13 21.69 15.23
C GLU A 85 -1.62 20.24 15.43
N THR A 86 -1.50 19.43 14.37
CA THR A 86 -1.86 18.02 14.38
C THR A 86 -0.67 17.17 13.95
N ALA A 87 -0.38 16.11 14.70
CA ALA A 87 0.62 15.11 14.36
C ALA A 87 -0.05 13.90 13.68
N LEU A 88 0.61 13.32 12.68
CA LEU A 88 0.15 12.08 12.03
C LEU A 88 0.09 10.92 13.03
N ALA A 89 -0.88 10.02 12.82
CA ALA A 89 -0.97 8.72 13.47
C ALA A 89 0.27 7.84 13.14
N GLY A 90 1.38 8.08 13.84
CA GLY A 90 2.71 7.67 13.38
C GLY A 90 3.09 6.18 13.50
N THR A 91 2.18 5.26 13.88
CA THR A 91 2.57 3.86 14.16
C THR A 91 2.08 2.86 13.13
N ALA A 92 0.77 2.75 12.88
CA ALA A 92 0.23 1.78 11.92
C ALA A 92 0.60 2.11 10.46
N THR A 93 0.57 3.40 10.11
CA THR A 93 0.82 3.88 8.76
C THR A 93 2.31 3.89 8.40
N ALA A 94 3.18 4.15 9.37
CA ALA A 94 4.64 4.08 9.19
C ALA A 94 5.12 2.62 9.03
N GLU A 95 4.47 1.68 9.72
CA GLU A 95 4.76 0.25 9.57
C GLU A 95 4.35 -0.23 8.18
N TYR A 96 3.15 0.10 7.70
CA TYR A 96 2.72 -0.24 6.34
C TYR A 96 3.62 0.38 5.25
N ALA A 97 3.94 1.68 5.38
CA ALA A 97 4.90 2.33 4.48
C ALA A 97 6.24 1.58 4.49
N LEU A 98 6.74 1.18 5.66
CA LEU A 98 7.96 0.38 5.78
C LEU A 98 7.84 -0.97 5.06
N LEU A 99 6.69 -1.65 5.15
CA LEU A 99 6.46 -2.94 4.46
C LEU A 99 6.58 -2.76 2.94
N LEU A 100 5.91 -1.76 2.36
CA LEU A 100 5.99 -1.46 0.92
C LEU A 100 7.40 -1.02 0.49
N ASP A 101 8.00 -0.10 1.24
CA ASP A 101 9.28 0.51 0.89
C ASP A 101 10.48 -0.45 1.06
N ALA A 102 10.28 -1.56 1.79
CA ALA A 102 11.25 -2.64 1.91
C ALA A 102 11.29 -3.55 0.67
N GLN A 103 10.19 -3.64 -0.09
CA GLN A 103 10.09 -4.55 -1.23
C GLN A 103 11.01 -4.12 -2.39
N PRO A 104 11.64 -5.07 -3.09
CA PRO A 104 12.30 -4.78 -4.34
C PRO A 104 11.26 -4.55 -5.46
N ARG A 105 11.58 -3.71 -6.45
CA ARG A 105 10.65 -3.32 -7.55
C ARG A 105 10.07 -4.46 -8.38
N TRP A 106 10.66 -5.66 -8.32
CA TRP A 106 10.22 -6.84 -9.06
C TRP A 106 9.30 -7.75 -8.23
N LEU A 107 9.03 -7.38 -6.98
CA LEU A 107 8.20 -8.13 -6.06
C LEU A 107 7.03 -7.27 -5.61
N ASP A 108 5.85 -7.88 -5.63
CA ASP A 108 4.65 -7.39 -4.99
C ASP A 108 4.13 -8.51 -4.08
N ALA A 109 4.72 -8.59 -2.90
CA ALA A 109 4.39 -9.58 -1.89
C ALA A 109 3.20 -9.10 -1.05
N ASP A 110 2.36 -10.05 -0.68
CA ASP A 110 1.21 -9.82 0.17
C ASP A 110 1.61 -9.13 1.50
N VAL A 111 0.83 -8.12 1.87
CA VAL A 111 1.13 -7.26 3.03
C VAL A 111 1.00 -8.04 4.34
N GLU A 112 0.02 -8.95 4.45
CA GLU A 112 -0.14 -9.77 5.66
C GLU A 112 1.06 -10.69 5.85
N PHE A 113 1.56 -11.27 4.75
CA PHE A 113 2.80 -12.05 4.77
C PHE A 113 3.99 -11.20 5.25
N LEU A 114 4.17 -9.99 4.72
CA LEU A 114 5.27 -9.11 5.13
C LEU A 114 5.14 -8.65 6.59
N ALA A 115 3.92 -8.39 7.06
CA ALA A 115 3.64 -8.07 8.46
C ALA A 115 4.06 -9.24 9.37
N SER A 116 3.72 -10.48 9.00
CA SER A 116 4.11 -11.68 9.76
C SER A 116 5.63 -11.86 9.86
N LEU A 117 6.38 -11.48 8.80
CA LEU A 117 7.85 -11.48 8.85
C LEU A 117 8.37 -10.43 9.83
N LEU A 118 7.75 -9.25 9.85
CA LEU A 118 8.17 -8.16 10.72
C LEU A 118 7.84 -8.42 12.20
N ASP A 119 6.75 -9.14 12.48
CA ASP A 119 6.40 -9.61 13.83
C ASP A 119 7.42 -10.61 14.37
N ALA A 120 8.02 -11.43 13.50
CA ALA A 120 9.09 -12.36 13.85
C ALA A 120 10.47 -11.69 13.95
N ALA A 121 10.57 -10.38 13.69
CA ALA A 121 11.84 -9.67 13.73
C ALA A 121 12.37 -9.54 15.18
N PRO A 122 13.71 -9.57 15.37
CA PRO A 122 14.28 -9.19 16.65
C PRO A 122 13.92 -7.73 16.98
N PRO A 123 13.95 -7.33 18.27
CA PRO A 123 13.73 -5.94 18.66
C PRO A 123 14.81 -5.04 18.05
N LEU A 124 14.45 -4.33 16.99
CA LEU A 124 15.34 -3.50 16.20
C LEU A 124 14.85 -2.04 16.19
N PRO A 125 15.77 -1.05 16.18
CA PRO A 125 15.41 0.34 15.92
C PRO A 125 14.74 0.50 14.55
N SER A 126 13.82 1.46 14.40
CA SER A 126 12.99 1.63 13.19
C SER A 126 13.79 1.70 11.88
N LYS A 127 14.95 2.39 11.88
CA LYS A 127 15.83 2.46 10.69
C LYS A 127 16.44 1.10 10.30
N GLN A 128 16.67 0.22 11.28
CA GLN A 128 17.23 -1.12 11.06
C GLN A 128 16.13 -2.14 10.70
N ARG A 129 14.88 -1.93 11.15
CA ARG A 129 13.73 -2.78 10.79
C ARG A 129 13.53 -2.85 9.28
N LYS A 130 13.58 -1.72 8.57
CA LYS A 130 13.47 -1.69 7.09
C LYS A 130 14.56 -2.50 6.40
N ALA A 131 15.82 -2.30 6.82
CA ALA A 131 16.96 -3.00 6.24
C ALA A 131 16.88 -4.51 6.51
N TRP A 132 16.48 -4.89 7.72
CA TRP A 132 16.25 -6.28 8.10
C TRP A 132 15.14 -6.92 7.27
N LEU A 133 13.99 -6.27 7.14
CA LEU A 133 12.87 -6.79 6.35
C LEU A 133 13.27 -6.96 4.88
N ARG A 134 13.93 -5.95 4.29
CA ARG A 134 14.45 -6.05 2.92
C ARG A 134 15.40 -7.22 2.74
N GLN A 135 16.33 -7.43 3.67
CA GLN A 135 17.23 -8.59 3.62
C GLN A 135 16.45 -9.89 3.72
N ARG A 136 15.46 -9.97 4.62
CA ARG A 136 14.64 -11.16 4.80
C ARG A 136 13.82 -11.51 3.56
N ILE A 137 13.26 -10.50 2.89
CA ILE A 137 12.59 -10.65 1.58
C ILE A 137 13.57 -11.25 0.56
N LEU A 138 14.78 -10.71 0.42
CA LEU A 138 15.76 -11.21 -0.55
C LEU A 138 16.24 -12.64 -0.23
N GLU A 139 16.24 -13.05 1.03
CA GLU A 139 16.58 -14.41 1.44
C GLU A 139 15.45 -15.42 1.11
N LEU A 140 14.19 -15.00 1.18
CA LEU A 140 13.02 -15.85 0.97
C LEU A 140 12.61 -15.92 -0.51
N PHE A 141 12.53 -14.78 -1.19
CA PHE A 141 12.07 -14.67 -2.57
C PHE A 141 13.23 -14.88 -3.54
N LYS A 142 13.52 -16.16 -3.83
CA LYS A 142 14.66 -16.57 -4.64
C LYS A 142 14.30 -16.72 -6.12
N TYR A 143 15.26 -16.43 -6.97
CA TYR A 143 15.17 -16.66 -8.41
C TYR A 143 16.46 -17.26 -8.96
N ALA A 144 16.37 -18.00 -10.07
CA ALA A 144 17.51 -18.72 -10.65
C ALA A 144 18.50 -17.80 -11.40
N LYS A 145 18.00 -16.99 -12.34
CA LYS A 145 18.86 -16.09 -13.17
C LYS A 145 18.48 -14.63 -13.04
N GLN A 146 17.19 -14.35 -13.21
CA GLN A 146 16.63 -13.00 -13.19
C GLN A 146 15.23 -13.06 -12.56
N PRO A 147 14.76 -11.98 -11.92
CA PRO A 147 13.42 -11.95 -11.35
C PRO A 147 12.34 -12.01 -12.44
N PRO A 148 11.10 -12.38 -12.07
CA PRO A 148 9.99 -12.40 -13.02
C PRO A 148 9.68 -11.00 -13.54
N ARG A 149 9.30 -10.94 -14.81
CA ARG A 149 8.64 -9.80 -15.44
C ARG A 149 7.18 -10.16 -15.62
N TRP A 150 6.37 -9.68 -14.70
CA TRP A 150 4.95 -9.93 -14.70
C TRP A 150 4.25 -9.18 -15.84
N LEU A 151 3.34 -9.86 -16.55
CA LEU A 151 2.50 -9.22 -17.56
C LEU A 151 1.35 -8.45 -16.90
N GLN A 152 0.85 -8.96 -15.77
CA GLN A 152 -0.13 -8.29 -14.93
C GLN A 152 0.41 -8.17 -13.49
N SER A 153 -0.46 -8.06 -12.48
CA SER A 153 -0.06 -8.07 -11.06
C SER A 153 -0.33 -9.44 -10.40
N PRO A 154 0.43 -10.51 -10.70
CA PRO A 154 0.29 -11.76 -9.96
C PRO A 154 1.08 -11.71 -8.66
N ALA A 155 0.46 -12.21 -7.60
CA ALA A 155 1.16 -12.49 -6.36
C ALA A 155 2.18 -13.63 -6.56
N TRP A 156 3.35 -13.46 -5.96
CA TRP A 156 4.35 -14.53 -5.92
C TRP A 156 3.77 -15.75 -5.17
N PRO A 157 3.83 -16.98 -5.71
CA PRO A 157 3.23 -18.14 -5.06
C PRO A 157 3.96 -18.50 -3.76
N ILE A 158 3.19 -18.69 -2.70
CA ILE A 158 3.66 -19.07 -1.36
C ILE A 158 3.13 -20.47 -1.02
N GLY A 159 4.03 -21.38 -0.69
CA GLY A 159 3.71 -22.74 -0.23
C GLY A 159 3.91 -22.90 1.27
N ASP A 160 3.81 -24.14 1.75
CA ASP A 160 3.84 -24.45 3.19
C ASP A 160 5.17 -24.05 3.87
N ALA A 161 6.28 -24.06 3.11
CA ALA A 161 7.61 -23.65 3.59
C ALA A 161 7.97 -22.20 3.25
N GLY A 162 7.03 -21.42 2.70
CA GLY A 162 7.22 -20.04 2.28
C GLY A 162 7.23 -19.85 0.75
N PRO A 163 7.75 -18.71 0.26
CA PRO A 163 7.74 -18.38 -1.17
C PRO A 163 8.44 -19.44 -2.02
N LEU A 164 7.84 -19.80 -3.14
CA LEU A 164 8.44 -20.73 -4.10
C LEU A 164 9.63 -20.08 -4.82
N VAL A 165 10.52 -20.89 -5.38
CA VAL A 165 11.70 -20.39 -6.12
C VAL A 165 11.33 -20.15 -7.59
N PHE A 166 11.53 -18.93 -8.09
CA PHE A 166 11.31 -18.62 -9.50
C PHE A 166 12.44 -19.18 -10.38
N LEU A 167 12.09 -20.05 -11.33
CA LEU A 167 13.09 -20.68 -12.22
C LEU A 167 13.19 -19.99 -13.58
N GLY A 168 12.10 -19.40 -14.05
CA GLY A 168 12.08 -18.71 -15.32
C GLY A 168 10.67 -18.48 -15.84
N GLN A 169 10.60 -17.71 -16.92
CA GLN A 169 9.37 -17.47 -17.66
C GLN A 169 9.62 -17.66 -19.16
N PHE A 170 8.56 -18.01 -19.88
CA PHE A 170 8.61 -18.23 -21.32
C PHE A 170 7.41 -17.53 -21.97
N PRO A 171 7.63 -16.73 -23.03
CA PRO A 171 6.52 -16.17 -23.80
C PRO A 171 5.78 -17.31 -24.51
N VAL A 172 4.46 -17.21 -24.57
CA VAL A 172 3.60 -18.11 -25.32
C VAL A 172 3.07 -17.35 -26.54
N ALA A 173 3.91 -17.29 -27.58
CA ALA A 173 3.55 -16.65 -28.84
C ALA A 173 2.56 -17.50 -29.64
N ASP A 174 1.68 -16.84 -30.40
CA ASP A 174 0.81 -17.43 -31.43
C ASP A 174 -0.14 -18.56 -30.96
N TYR A 175 -0.36 -18.67 -29.64
CA TYR A 175 -1.31 -19.62 -29.06
C TYR A 175 -2.57 -18.94 -28.52
N PHE A 176 -2.40 -17.78 -27.89
CA PHE A 176 -3.50 -16.95 -27.40
C PHE A 176 -3.67 -15.72 -28.30
N HIS A 177 -4.84 -15.08 -28.24
CA HIS A 177 -5.09 -13.81 -28.95
C HIS A 177 -4.35 -12.62 -28.31
N ASP A 178 -3.98 -12.77 -27.05
CA ASP A 178 -3.40 -11.76 -26.15
C ASP A 178 -1.92 -12.07 -25.84
N GLU A 179 -1.17 -11.11 -25.27
CA GLU A 179 0.21 -11.37 -24.86
C GLU A 179 0.22 -12.36 -23.70
N ALA A 180 0.97 -13.46 -23.83
CA ALA A 180 0.95 -14.53 -22.85
C ALA A 180 2.34 -14.95 -22.39
N ALA A 181 2.46 -15.29 -21.11
CA ALA A 181 3.67 -15.82 -20.52
C ALA A 181 3.37 -16.94 -19.52
N VAL A 182 4.17 -18.01 -19.56
CA VAL A 182 4.19 -19.07 -18.55
C VAL A 182 5.29 -18.77 -17.56
N TYR A 183 4.98 -18.86 -16.27
CA TYR A 183 5.92 -18.71 -15.17
C TYR A 183 6.15 -20.06 -14.51
N VAL A 184 7.41 -20.39 -14.20
CA VAL A 184 7.79 -21.67 -13.60
C VAL A 184 8.40 -21.44 -12.22
N PHE A 185 7.82 -22.12 -11.24
CA PHE A 185 8.23 -22.08 -9.84
C PHE A 185 8.55 -23.48 -9.32
N HIS A 186 9.53 -23.57 -8.43
CA HIS A 186 9.85 -24.79 -7.68
C HIS A 186 9.43 -24.64 -6.23
N ASP A 187 8.67 -25.61 -5.73
CA ASP A 187 8.37 -25.79 -4.33
C ASP A 187 9.43 -26.70 -3.69
N PRO A 188 10.36 -26.14 -2.88
CA PRO A 188 11.42 -26.91 -2.27
C PRO A 188 10.93 -27.87 -1.19
N ALA A 189 9.72 -27.69 -0.65
CA ALA A 189 9.15 -28.57 0.37
C ALA A 189 8.56 -29.85 -0.26
N LYS A 190 7.94 -29.70 -1.44
CA LYS A 190 7.28 -30.80 -2.16
C LYS A 190 8.16 -31.42 -3.24
N ASP A 191 9.30 -30.81 -3.52
CA ASP A 191 10.16 -31.09 -4.68
C ASP A 191 9.34 -31.14 -5.99
N ALA A 192 8.45 -30.16 -6.15
CA ALA A 192 7.48 -30.10 -7.22
C ALA A 192 7.56 -28.77 -7.97
N PHE A 193 7.06 -28.76 -9.21
CA PHE A 193 6.99 -27.55 -10.01
C PHE A 193 5.55 -27.07 -10.11
N THR A 194 5.38 -25.77 -9.93
CA THR A 194 4.11 -25.08 -10.14
C THR A 194 4.28 -24.12 -11.31
N THR A 195 3.30 -24.15 -12.21
CA THR A 195 3.27 -23.25 -13.37
C THR A 195 1.96 -22.52 -13.42
N PHE A 196 1.99 -21.26 -13.82
CA PHE A 196 0.78 -20.51 -14.17
C PHE A 196 1.02 -19.64 -15.40
N VAL A 197 -0.08 -19.27 -16.05
CA VAL A 197 -0.10 -18.50 -17.29
C VAL A 197 -0.76 -17.16 -17.02
N GLN A 198 -0.16 -16.09 -17.52
CA GLN A 198 -0.80 -14.78 -17.60
C GLN A 198 -1.11 -14.41 -19.05
N LEU A 199 -2.20 -13.66 -19.23
CA LEU A 199 -2.72 -13.16 -20.50
C LEU A 199 -2.94 -11.65 -20.31
N CYS A 200 -2.53 -10.82 -21.27
CA CYS A 200 -2.69 -9.36 -21.23
C CYS A 200 -3.31 -8.81 -22.51
#